data_AF-A0A392N2C2-F1
#
_entry.id   AF-A0A392N2C2-F1
#
_cell.length_a   1.000
_cell.length_b   1.000
_cell.length_c   1.000
_cell.angle_alpha   90.00
_cell.angle_beta   90.00
_cell.angle_gamma   90.00
#
_symmetry.space_group_name_H-M   'P 1'
#
loop_
_entity.id
_entity.type
_entity.pdbx_description
1 polymer ?
#
loop_
_entity_poly.entity_id
_entity_poly.type
_entity_poly.pdbx_seq_one_letter_code
_entity_poly.pdbx_strand_id
1 'polypeptide(L)'
;MSDAAGLVQFMNAVGEISRGMNIPSILPVWNRELLSARDQPRVTFPHREYEQVPDTKGTIVPLDDMVHRSFFFGPTELAAIRPLFPSHLQRQSKFEIITACLWRCRTIALQPDAEEEVRIICVSNARGKFNPPLPKGYYGNTFVFPVAVTTAGKLIENPLGYALELIKKAKTEVTQEYLHSMADLMVIKGRPHITVVRMYLVSDVTHAGLRDVDFGWGKAVYGGPAHGGVGVVPGFASFYIPFKNAKGEEGIIIPLCLPTQAME
;
A
#
# COMPACT_ATOMS: atom_id res chain seq x y z
N MET A 1 3.71 -13.81 -13.45
CA MET A 1 2.95 -12.79 -12.71
C MET A 1 3.88 -11.69 -12.19
N SER A 2 3.38 -10.47 -12.10
CA SER A 2 4.11 -9.22 -11.79
C SER A 2 3.30 -8.34 -10.83
N ASP A 3 3.97 -7.41 -10.14
CA ASP A 3 3.32 -6.38 -9.34
C ASP A 3 2.91 -5.18 -10.22
N ALA A 4 2.37 -4.13 -9.62
CA ALA A 4 1.94 -2.93 -10.35
C ALA A 4 3.08 -2.30 -11.18
N ALA A 5 4.31 -2.26 -10.65
CA ALA A 5 5.46 -1.70 -11.38
C ALA A 5 5.85 -2.58 -12.57
N GLY A 6 5.86 -3.91 -12.40
CA GLY A 6 6.10 -4.83 -13.50
C GLY A 6 4.99 -4.82 -14.55
N LEU A 7 3.73 -4.67 -14.14
CA LEU A 7 2.59 -4.49 -15.05
C LEU A 7 2.73 -3.22 -15.88
N VAL A 8 3.06 -2.08 -15.25
CA VAL A 8 3.27 -0.83 -15.99
C VAL A 8 4.44 -0.93 -16.96
N GLN A 9 5.52 -1.60 -16.58
CA GLN A 9 6.64 -1.84 -17.50
C GLN A 9 6.20 -2.64 -18.73
N PHE A 10 5.40 -3.69 -18.52
CA PHE A 10 4.82 -4.45 -19.62
C PHE A 10 3.90 -3.58 -20.50
N MET A 11 3.01 -2.80 -19.90
CA MET A 11 2.10 -1.91 -20.63
C MET A 11 2.86 -0.85 -21.44
N ASN A 12 3.92 -0.28 -20.90
CA ASN A 12 4.79 0.66 -21.62
C ASN A 12 5.45 0.00 -22.83
N ALA A 13 5.98 -1.22 -22.69
CA ALA A 13 6.56 -1.94 -23.82
C ALA A 13 5.54 -2.17 -24.95
N VAL A 14 4.30 -2.53 -24.60
CA VAL A 14 3.21 -2.67 -25.59
C VAL A 14 2.84 -1.31 -26.20
N GLY A 15 2.79 -0.25 -25.40
CA GLY A 15 2.55 1.13 -25.85
C GLY A 15 3.62 1.65 -26.81
N GLU A 16 4.88 1.29 -26.60
CA GLU A 16 5.97 1.61 -27.52
C GLU A 16 5.85 0.85 -28.84
N ILE A 17 5.59 -0.46 -28.78
CA ILE A 17 5.45 -1.31 -29.98
C ILE A 17 4.25 -0.87 -30.83
N SER A 18 3.11 -0.58 -30.19
CA SER A 18 1.91 -0.07 -30.89
C SER A 18 2.15 1.27 -31.60
N ARG A 19 3.14 2.05 -31.17
CA ARG A 19 3.57 3.31 -31.80
C ARG A 19 4.73 3.14 -32.79
N GLY A 20 5.04 1.90 -33.17
CA GLY A 20 6.01 1.58 -34.22
C GLY A 20 7.44 1.34 -33.72
N MET A 21 7.68 1.22 -32.42
CA MET A 21 8.99 0.78 -31.92
C MET A 21 9.16 -0.73 -32.12
N ASN A 22 10.30 -1.15 -32.68
CA ASN A 22 10.60 -2.58 -32.86
C ASN A 22 11.07 -3.26 -31.57
N ILE A 23 11.59 -2.49 -30.61
CA ILE A 23 12.18 -2.99 -29.36
C ILE A 23 11.76 -2.03 -28.24
N PRO A 24 11.34 -2.53 -27.07
CA PRO A 24 10.98 -1.66 -25.95
C PRO A 24 12.22 -0.93 -25.40
N SER A 25 12.01 0.28 -24.89
CA SER A 25 13.06 1.13 -24.30
C SER A 25 13.70 0.51 -23.06
N ILE A 26 12.96 -0.33 -22.34
CA ILE A 26 13.43 -1.12 -21.20
C ILE A 26 13.25 -2.60 -21.52
N LEU A 27 14.36 -3.31 -21.71
CA LEU A 27 14.34 -4.75 -21.92
C LEU A 27 13.91 -5.48 -20.64
N PRO A 28 13.03 -6.49 -20.73
CA PRO A 28 12.61 -7.27 -19.58
C PRO A 28 13.77 -8.12 -19.04
N VAL A 29 13.92 -8.15 -17.72
CA VAL A 29 14.89 -8.99 -17.01
C VAL A 29 14.13 -10.05 -16.21
N TRP A 30 14.39 -11.32 -16.49
CA TRP A 30 13.68 -12.43 -15.83
C TRP A 30 14.18 -12.67 -14.41
N ASN A 31 15.51 -12.68 -14.23
CA ASN A 31 16.32 -13.02 -13.04
C ASN A 31 15.57 -13.12 -11.69
N ARG A 32 14.72 -14.15 -11.53
CA ARG A 32 13.91 -14.34 -10.30
C ARG A 32 14.75 -14.81 -9.13
N GLU A 33 15.87 -15.45 -9.43
CA GLU A 33 16.87 -15.93 -8.48
C GLU A 33 17.49 -14.82 -7.63
N LEU A 34 17.42 -13.55 -8.07
CA LEU A 34 17.84 -12.40 -7.28
C LEU A 34 17.02 -12.22 -5.98
N LEU A 35 15.86 -12.87 -5.90
CA LEU A 35 14.96 -12.85 -4.75
C LEU A 35 14.85 -14.23 -4.06
N SER A 36 15.77 -15.14 -4.34
CA SER A 36 15.82 -16.44 -3.67
C SER A 36 16.11 -16.30 -2.19
N ALA A 37 15.60 -17.24 -1.41
CA ALA A 37 16.03 -17.43 -0.03
C ALA A 37 17.53 -17.77 0.02
N ARG A 38 18.13 -17.57 1.19
CA ARG A 38 19.54 -17.90 1.43
C ARG A 38 19.75 -19.41 1.43
N ASP A 39 20.99 -19.83 1.18
CA ASP A 39 21.41 -21.25 1.24
C ASP A 39 21.16 -21.88 2.62
N GLN A 40 21.07 -21.05 3.66
CA GLN A 40 20.56 -21.41 4.98
C GLN A 40 19.48 -20.39 5.39
N PRO A 41 18.19 -20.70 5.14
CA PRO A 41 17.11 -19.80 5.47
C PRO A 41 17.07 -19.52 6.98
N ARG A 42 17.06 -18.24 7.34
CA ARG A 42 16.95 -17.76 8.72
C ARG A 42 16.04 -16.55 8.78
N VAL A 43 14.99 -16.63 9.59
CA VAL A 43 14.13 -15.47 9.85
C VAL A 43 14.82 -14.54 10.87
N THR A 44 15.06 -13.28 10.48
CA THR A 44 15.73 -12.26 11.31
C THR A 44 14.80 -11.11 11.73
N PHE A 45 13.60 -11.06 11.16
CA PHE A 45 12.54 -10.10 11.51
C PHE A 45 11.25 -10.82 11.91
N PRO A 46 10.39 -10.20 12.73
CA PRO A 46 9.17 -10.82 13.21
C PRO A 46 8.12 -11.07 12.11
N HIS A 47 8.13 -10.28 11.02
CA HIS A 47 7.16 -10.36 9.93
C HIS A 47 5.69 -10.42 10.41
N ARG A 48 5.28 -9.36 11.10
CA ARG A 48 3.95 -9.20 11.72
C ARG A 48 2.79 -9.34 10.74
N GLU A 49 3.05 -9.17 9.45
CA GLU A 49 2.10 -9.38 8.37
C GLU A 49 1.65 -10.86 8.22
N TYR A 50 2.45 -11.82 8.71
CA TYR A 50 2.17 -13.26 8.65
C TYR A 50 1.94 -13.90 10.03
N GLU A 51 1.90 -13.09 11.10
CA GLU A 51 1.54 -13.55 12.44
C GLU A 51 0.06 -13.94 12.48
N GLN A 52 -0.24 -15.22 12.76
CA GLN A 52 -1.61 -15.69 12.91
C GLN A 52 -2.25 -15.04 14.14
N VAL A 53 -3.22 -14.17 13.92
CA VAL A 53 -4.02 -13.56 14.98
C VAL A 53 -5.35 -14.30 15.04
N PRO A 54 -5.69 -14.96 16.16
CA PRO A 54 -6.98 -15.61 16.30
C PRO A 54 -8.09 -14.55 16.27
N ASP A 55 -9.13 -14.78 15.47
CA ASP A 55 -10.34 -13.96 15.49
C ASP A 55 -11.15 -14.35 16.74
N THR A 56 -10.84 -13.69 17.86
CA THR A 56 -11.44 -13.99 19.16
C THR A 56 -12.77 -13.29 19.40
N LYS A 57 -13.16 -12.34 18.54
CA LYS A 57 -14.35 -11.50 18.75
C LYS A 57 -15.31 -11.48 17.57
N GLY A 58 -15.05 -12.27 16.51
CA GLY A 58 -15.91 -12.30 15.34
C GLY A 58 -15.99 -10.92 14.69
N THR A 59 -14.88 -10.18 14.64
CA THR A 59 -14.80 -8.85 13.99
C THR A 59 -14.85 -8.99 12.46
N ILE A 60 -15.64 -9.94 11.97
CA ILE A 60 -16.05 -10.05 10.58
C ILE A 60 -17.13 -8.98 10.42
N VAL A 61 -16.68 -7.81 9.98
CA VAL A 61 -17.55 -6.79 9.44
C VAL A 61 -18.56 -7.47 8.50
N PRO A 62 -19.88 -7.36 8.73
CA PRO A 62 -20.88 -7.98 7.86
C PRO A 62 -20.63 -7.51 6.43
N LEU A 63 -20.23 -8.45 5.56
CA LEU A 63 -19.86 -8.15 4.18
C LEU A 63 -21.08 -7.68 3.35
N ASP A 64 -22.28 -7.93 3.87
CA ASP A 64 -23.54 -7.74 3.17
C ASP A 64 -24.01 -6.26 3.14
N ASP A 65 -23.42 -5.38 3.97
CA ASP A 65 -23.77 -3.95 4.05
C ASP A 65 -22.54 -3.03 3.92
N MET A 66 -21.75 -3.27 2.88
CA MET A 66 -20.54 -2.49 2.59
C MET A 66 -20.81 -1.43 1.52
N VAL A 67 -20.47 -0.17 1.79
CA VAL A 67 -20.61 0.94 0.84
C VAL A 67 -19.27 1.45 0.36
N HIS A 68 -19.22 1.84 -0.91
CA HIS A 68 -18.06 2.44 -1.54
C HIS A 68 -18.21 3.96 -1.60
N ARG A 69 -17.18 4.67 -1.15
CA ARG A 69 -17.03 6.12 -1.31
C ARG A 69 -15.59 6.45 -1.68
N SER A 70 -15.40 7.50 -2.46
CA SER A 70 -14.06 7.96 -2.84
C SER A 70 -13.81 9.34 -2.27
N PHE A 71 -12.67 9.49 -1.61
CA PHE A 71 -12.26 10.75 -0.99
C PHE A 71 -11.10 11.34 -1.79
N PHE A 72 -11.24 12.62 -2.17
CA PHE A 72 -10.22 13.35 -2.92
C PHE A 72 -9.38 14.21 -1.96
N PHE A 73 -8.06 14.18 -2.16
CA PHE A 73 -7.08 14.97 -1.42
C PHE A 73 -6.23 15.76 -2.40
N GLY A 74 -6.59 17.03 -2.59
CA GLY A 74 -5.84 18.01 -3.37
C GLY A 74 -4.89 18.84 -2.51
N PRO A 75 -4.25 19.87 -3.11
CA PRO A 75 -3.47 20.87 -2.41
C PRO A 75 -4.20 21.51 -1.21
N THR A 76 -5.47 21.87 -1.35
CA THR A 76 -6.26 22.52 -0.29
C THR A 76 -6.46 21.58 0.90
N GLU A 77 -6.90 20.34 0.67
CA GLU A 77 -7.11 19.36 1.75
C GLU A 77 -5.79 19.05 2.46
N LEU A 78 -4.70 18.89 1.72
CA LEU A 78 -3.37 18.67 2.32
C LEU A 78 -2.89 19.87 3.13
N ALA A 79 -3.16 21.10 2.68
CA ALA A 79 -2.83 22.31 3.42
C ALA A 79 -3.63 22.42 4.73
N ALA A 80 -4.87 21.94 4.75
CA ALA A 80 -5.70 21.90 5.95
C ALA A 80 -5.28 20.79 6.94
N ILE A 81 -4.84 19.63 6.42
CA ILE A 81 -4.47 18.47 7.25
C ILE A 81 -3.07 18.64 7.88
N ARG A 82 -2.10 19.21 7.16
CA ARG A 82 -0.71 19.32 7.65
C ARG A 82 -0.58 20.01 9.02
N PRO A 83 -1.26 21.13 9.30
CA PRO A 83 -1.21 21.78 10.61
C PRO A 83 -1.69 20.92 11.79
N LEU A 84 -2.45 19.84 11.54
CA LEU A 84 -2.88 18.90 12.57
C LEU A 84 -1.73 18.03 13.11
N PHE A 85 -0.57 18.07 12.45
CA PHE A 85 0.64 17.36 12.87
C PHE A 85 1.61 18.30 13.59
N PRO A 86 2.39 17.79 14.56
CA PRO A 86 3.51 18.51 15.13
C PRO A 86 4.45 19.07 14.06
N SER A 87 5.04 20.25 14.28
CA SER A 87 5.86 20.99 13.30
C SER A 87 6.91 20.14 12.58
N HIS A 88 7.62 19.27 13.31
CA HIS A 88 8.64 18.37 12.76
C HIS A 88 8.08 17.27 11.83
N LEU A 89 6.78 16.97 11.90
CA LEU A 89 6.08 16.00 11.05
C LEU A 89 5.28 16.64 9.92
N GLN A 90 5.09 17.96 9.93
CA GLN A 90 4.32 18.64 8.87
C GLN A 90 4.97 18.52 7.49
N ARG A 91 6.26 18.19 7.40
CA ARG A 91 7.02 18.02 6.14
C ARG A 91 7.09 16.57 5.65
N GLN A 92 6.43 15.63 6.31
CA GLN A 92 6.39 14.22 5.89
C GLN A 92 5.60 14.07 4.58
N SER A 93 5.74 12.90 3.94
CA SER A 93 5.17 12.65 2.61
C SER A 93 3.63 12.76 2.63
N LYS A 94 3.03 13.08 1.48
CA LYS A 94 1.56 13.10 1.33
C LYS A 94 0.95 11.75 1.75
N PHE A 95 1.61 10.66 1.35
CA PHE A 95 1.25 9.30 1.74
C PHE A 95 1.20 9.14 3.27
N GLU A 96 2.25 9.50 4.00
CA GLU A 96 2.30 9.35 5.47
C GLU A 96 1.25 10.19 6.19
N ILE A 97 1.08 11.45 5.78
CA ILE A 97 0.12 12.38 6.36
C ILE A 97 -1.31 11.86 6.19
N ILE A 98 -1.69 11.48 4.96
CA ILE A 98 -3.03 10.98 4.68
C ILE A 98 -3.24 9.60 5.33
N THR A 99 -2.24 8.71 5.30
CA THR A 99 -2.34 7.35 5.88
C THR A 99 -2.55 7.41 7.39
N ALA A 100 -1.85 8.30 8.10
CA ALA A 100 -2.04 8.49 9.54
C ALA A 100 -3.47 8.96 9.87
N CYS A 101 -4.00 9.91 9.08
CA CYS A 101 -5.37 10.37 9.24
C CYS A 101 -6.37 9.26 8.95
N LEU A 102 -6.23 8.57 7.81
CA LEU A 102 -7.13 7.49 7.41
C LEU A 102 -7.13 6.35 8.40
N TRP A 103 -5.97 5.95 8.93
CA TRP A 103 -5.88 4.87 9.91
C TRP A 103 -6.67 5.22 11.16
N ARG A 104 -6.44 6.42 11.72
CA ARG A 104 -7.15 6.88 12.92
C ARG A 104 -8.65 7.06 12.65
N CYS A 105 -9.04 7.74 11.57
CA CYS A 105 -10.44 7.95 11.21
C CYS A 105 -11.19 6.63 10.97
N ARG A 106 -10.58 5.68 10.25
CA ARG A 106 -11.16 4.35 10.03
C ARG A 106 -11.34 3.59 11.35
N THR A 107 -10.37 3.67 12.25
CA THR A 107 -10.48 3.04 13.58
C THR A 107 -11.58 3.70 14.43
N ILE A 108 -11.71 5.03 14.41
CA ILE A 108 -12.83 5.73 15.08
C ILE A 108 -14.17 5.26 14.52
N ALA A 109 -14.31 5.22 13.19
CA ALA A 109 -15.55 4.87 12.52
C ALA A 109 -16.00 3.42 12.76
N LEU A 110 -15.05 2.49 12.86
CA LEU A 110 -15.34 1.07 13.10
C LEU A 110 -15.55 0.72 14.57
N GLN A 111 -15.22 1.63 15.49
CA GLN A 111 -15.43 1.49 16.95
C GLN A 111 -15.02 0.12 17.53
N PRO A 112 -13.81 -0.41 17.24
CA PRO A 112 -13.33 -1.62 17.90
C PRO A 112 -13.09 -1.37 19.40
N ASP A 113 -12.97 -2.44 20.18
CA ASP A 113 -12.69 -2.32 21.61
C ASP A 113 -11.35 -1.60 21.83
N ALA A 114 -11.22 -0.77 22.88
CA ALA A 114 -10.04 0.06 23.10
C ALA A 114 -8.72 -0.74 23.20
N GLU A 115 -8.78 -1.96 23.75
CA GLU A 115 -7.62 -2.87 23.88
C GLU A 115 -7.38 -3.73 22.63
N GLU A 116 -8.25 -3.66 21.62
CA GLU A 116 -8.12 -4.42 20.39
C GLU A 116 -6.93 -3.89 19.57
N GLU A 117 -6.06 -4.80 19.14
CA GLU A 117 -4.99 -4.45 18.21
C GLU A 117 -5.57 -4.03 16.86
N VAL A 118 -5.10 -2.89 16.37
CA VAL A 118 -5.33 -2.42 15.00
C VAL A 118 -4.01 -2.38 14.26
N ARG A 119 -4.01 -2.86 13.02
CA ARG A 119 -2.80 -2.98 12.20
C ARG A 119 -2.98 -2.22 10.90
N ILE A 120 -1.92 -1.54 10.44
CA ILE A 120 -1.89 -0.97 9.09
C ILE A 120 -0.68 -1.47 8.30
N ILE A 121 -0.92 -1.98 7.09
CA ILE A 121 0.09 -2.36 6.13
C ILE A 121 0.32 -1.20 5.17
N CYS A 122 1.57 -0.81 4.97
CA CYS A 122 1.96 0.09 3.89
C CYS A 122 2.74 -0.68 2.82
N VAL A 123 2.12 -1.03 1.70
CA VAL A 123 2.82 -1.78 0.63
C VAL A 123 4.04 -0.98 0.15
N SER A 124 5.22 -1.58 0.25
CA SER A 124 6.49 -0.91 -0.09
C SER A 124 7.16 -1.61 -1.27
N ASN A 125 7.35 -0.88 -2.37
CA ASN A 125 8.21 -1.34 -3.47
C ASN A 125 9.66 -1.47 -2.97
N ALA A 126 10.22 -2.66 -3.16
CA ALA A 126 11.51 -3.04 -2.61
C ALA A 126 12.64 -3.10 -3.65
N ARG A 127 12.38 -2.79 -4.93
CA ARG A 127 13.42 -2.82 -5.99
C ARG A 127 14.64 -1.97 -5.67
N GLY A 128 14.41 -0.78 -5.09
CA GLY A 128 15.47 0.16 -4.70
C GLY A 128 16.13 -0.13 -3.35
N LYS A 129 15.76 -1.22 -2.68
CA LYS A 129 16.27 -1.57 -1.33
C LYS A 129 17.45 -2.54 -1.37
N PHE A 130 17.74 -3.12 -2.52
CA PHE A 130 18.91 -3.96 -2.74
C PHE A 130 20.15 -3.11 -3.02
N ASN A 131 21.33 -3.66 -2.71
CA ASN A 131 22.61 -3.09 -3.09
C ASN A 131 23.44 -4.10 -3.90
N PRO A 132 23.59 -3.92 -5.23
CA PRO A 132 22.97 -2.85 -6.04
C PRO A 132 21.44 -3.01 -6.14
N PRO A 133 20.69 -1.94 -6.49
CA PRO A 133 19.26 -2.03 -6.76
C PRO A 133 18.94 -3.09 -7.83
N LEU A 134 17.73 -3.63 -7.81
CA LEU A 134 17.31 -4.57 -8.87
C LEU A 134 17.39 -3.90 -10.25
N PRO A 135 17.70 -4.67 -11.31
CA PRO A 135 17.76 -4.15 -12.67
C PRO A 135 16.46 -3.41 -13.03
N LYS A 136 16.58 -2.29 -13.75
CA LYS A 136 15.41 -1.51 -14.21
C LYS A 136 14.41 -2.36 -15.00
N GLY A 137 14.89 -3.38 -15.69
CA GLY A 137 14.08 -4.32 -16.46
C GLY A 137 13.35 -5.39 -15.64
N TYR A 138 13.60 -5.50 -14.33
CA TYR A 138 12.99 -6.52 -13.48
C TYR A 138 11.49 -6.25 -13.31
N TYR A 139 10.69 -7.11 -13.94
CA TYR A 139 9.24 -6.96 -14.00
C TYR A 139 8.49 -7.90 -13.03
N GLY A 140 9.20 -8.58 -12.13
CA GLY A 140 8.59 -9.46 -11.15
C GLY A 140 7.92 -8.76 -9.96
N ASN A 141 7.40 -9.54 -9.02
CA ASN A 141 6.91 -8.99 -7.76
C ASN A 141 8.11 -8.62 -6.88
N THR A 142 8.19 -7.36 -6.44
CA THR A 142 9.21 -6.92 -5.48
C THR A 142 8.63 -5.87 -4.55
N PHE A 143 7.80 -6.33 -3.63
CA PHE A 143 7.26 -5.51 -2.56
C PHE A 143 7.21 -6.29 -1.25
N VAL A 144 7.07 -5.57 -0.15
CA VAL A 144 6.83 -6.12 1.18
C VAL A 144 5.69 -5.39 1.88
N PHE A 145 5.25 -5.94 3.00
CA PHE A 145 4.13 -5.46 3.79
C PHE A 145 4.57 -5.04 5.20
N PRO A 146 5.38 -3.97 5.35
CA PRO A 146 5.69 -3.45 6.68
C PRO A 146 4.40 -3.10 7.43
N VAL A 147 4.35 -3.48 8.70
CA VAL A 147 3.16 -3.35 9.54
C VAL A 147 3.44 -2.42 10.70
N ALA A 148 2.59 -1.40 10.85
CA ALA A 148 2.48 -0.67 12.11
C ALA A 148 1.33 -1.27 12.95
N VAL A 149 1.58 -1.45 14.24
CA VAL A 149 0.65 -2.08 15.19
C VAL A 149 0.50 -1.19 16.42
N THR A 150 -0.74 -1.01 16.88
CA THR A 150 -1.07 -0.39 18.17
C THR A 150 -2.45 -0.87 18.62
N THR A 151 -2.96 -0.40 19.75
CA THR A 151 -4.35 -0.63 20.16
C THR A 151 -5.26 0.48 19.67
N ALA A 152 -6.55 0.17 19.51
CA ALA A 152 -7.55 1.16 19.08
C ALA A 152 -7.58 2.38 20.00
N GLY A 153 -7.60 2.17 21.32
CA GLY A 153 -7.59 3.24 22.32
C GLY A 153 -6.36 4.13 22.16
N LYS A 154 -5.16 3.55 22.07
CA LYS A 154 -3.93 4.32 21.86
C LYS A 154 -3.95 5.12 20.56
N LEU A 155 -4.44 4.53 19.46
CA LEU A 155 -4.52 5.22 18.17
C LEU A 155 -5.50 6.40 18.19
N ILE A 156 -6.62 6.25 18.89
CA ILE A 156 -7.67 7.26 18.98
C ILE A 156 -7.28 8.39 19.94
N GLU A 157 -6.77 8.06 21.12
CA GLU A 157 -6.47 9.01 22.19
C GLU A 157 -5.20 9.84 21.93
N ASN A 158 -4.22 9.28 21.20
CA ASN A 158 -3.01 10.01 20.88
C ASN A 158 -3.19 10.95 19.66
N PRO A 159 -2.39 12.02 19.56
CA PRO A 159 -2.39 12.91 18.40
C PRO A 159 -2.02 12.18 17.10
N LEU A 160 -2.42 12.73 15.94
CA LEU A 160 -2.11 12.16 14.61
C LEU A 160 -0.60 11.91 14.37
N GLY A 161 0.27 12.69 15.00
CA GLY A 161 1.72 12.48 14.97
C GLY A 161 2.15 11.10 15.49
N TYR A 162 1.43 10.53 16.47
CA TYR A 162 1.69 9.19 16.97
C TYR A 162 1.48 8.13 15.89
N ALA A 163 0.34 8.17 15.20
CA ALA A 163 0.03 7.26 14.10
C ALA A 163 1.08 7.37 12.97
N LEU A 164 1.47 8.60 12.64
CA LEU A 164 2.47 8.84 11.59
C LEU A 164 3.84 8.27 11.97
N GLU A 165 4.30 8.45 13.19
CA GLU A 165 5.60 7.92 13.63
C GLU A 165 5.62 6.39 13.61
N LEU A 166 4.50 5.73 13.96
CA LEU A 166 4.37 4.28 13.82
C LEU A 166 4.49 3.83 12.35
N ILE A 167 3.78 4.50 11.44
CA ILE A 167 3.85 4.23 9.99
C ILE A 167 5.27 4.42 9.47
N LYS A 168 5.92 5.53 9.85
CA LYS A 168 7.28 5.86 9.44
C LYS A 168 8.26 4.81 9.95
N LYS A 169 8.18 4.43 11.22
CA LYS A 169 9.00 3.36 11.81
C LYS A 169 8.86 2.07 11.01
N ALA A 170 7.64 1.59 10.77
CA ALA A 170 7.39 0.37 10.00
C ALA A 170 8.00 0.44 8.60
N LYS A 171 7.84 1.57 7.89
CA LYS A 171 8.45 1.76 6.55
C LYS A 171 9.98 1.78 6.59
N THR A 172 10.58 2.35 7.63
CA THR A 172 12.04 2.43 7.76
C THR A 172 12.70 1.09 8.09
N GLU A 173 11.96 0.15 8.68
CA GLU A 173 12.45 -1.21 8.94
C GLU A 173 12.67 -2.01 7.63
N VAL A 174 12.07 -1.59 6.52
CA VAL A 174 12.24 -2.21 5.20
C VAL A 174 13.65 -1.92 4.66
N THR A 175 14.53 -2.88 4.94
CA THR A 175 15.94 -2.95 4.51
C THR A 175 16.17 -4.17 3.60
N GLN A 176 17.37 -4.29 3.04
CA GLN A 176 17.74 -5.51 2.29
C GLN A 176 17.67 -6.77 3.17
N GLU A 177 18.07 -6.69 4.44
CA GLU A 177 18.00 -7.83 5.36
C GLU A 177 16.55 -8.21 5.69
N TYR A 178 15.63 -7.23 5.76
CA TYR A 178 14.19 -7.51 5.88
C TYR A 178 13.68 -8.33 4.70
N LEU A 179 14.16 -8.04 3.47
CA LEU A 179 13.77 -8.77 2.26
C LEU A 179 14.30 -10.20 2.25
N HIS A 180 15.55 -10.41 2.65
CA HIS A 180 16.11 -11.76 2.79
C HIS A 180 15.37 -12.56 3.86
N SER A 181 15.10 -11.95 5.02
CA SER A 181 14.30 -12.58 6.08
C SER A 181 12.92 -12.99 5.60
N MET A 182 12.26 -12.15 4.78
CA MET A 182 10.95 -12.46 4.20
C MET A 182 11.05 -13.64 3.22
N ALA A 183 12.04 -13.65 2.32
CA ALA A 183 12.26 -14.77 1.39
C ALA A 183 12.51 -16.09 2.14
N ASP A 184 13.30 -16.04 3.21
CA ASP A 184 13.57 -17.20 4.06
C ASP A 184 12.32 -17.69 4.78
N LEU A 185 11.52 -16.77 5.33
CA LEU A 185 10.22 -17.10 5.94
C LEU A 185 9.31 -17.81 4.95
N MET A 186 9.26 -17.35 3.69
CA MET A 186 8.44 -17.96 2.64
C MET A 186 8.82 -19.42 2.39
N VAL A 187 10.12 -19.74 2.43
CA VAL A 187 10.60 -21.12 2.28
C VAL A 187 10.32 -21.94 3.53
N ILE A 188 10.65 -21.42 4.72
CA ILE A 188 10.52 -22.13 6.01
C ILE A 188 9.05 -22.44 6.34
N LYS A 189 8.14 -21.51 6.07
CA LYS A 189 6.72 -21.61 6.44
C LYS A 189 5.81 -21.99 5.27
N GLY A 190 6.36 -22.28 4.09
CA GLY A 190 5.57 -22.69 2.93
C GLY A 190 4.63 -21.60 2.40
N ARG A 191 5.09 -20.34 2.35
CA ARG A 191 4.33 -19.15 1.93
C ARG A 191 3.06 -18.92 2.75
N PRO A 192 3.19 -18.50 4.02
CA PRO A 192 2.05 -18.26 4.88
C PRO A 192 1.14 -17.17 4.30
N HIS A 193 -0.16 -17.28 4.55
CA HIS A 193 -1.11 -16.23 4.21
C HIS A 193 -0.89 -14.99 5.08
N ILE A 194 -1.13 -13.83 4.50
CA ILE A 194 -1.17 -12.56 5.22
C ILE A 194 -2.38 -12.58 6.15
N THR A 195 -2.20 -12.11 7.37
CA THR A 195 -3.31 -11.95 8.32
C THR A 195 -4.24 -10.85 7.85
N VAL A 196 -5.52 -11.17 7.63
CA VAL A 196 -6.52 -10.18 7.20
C VAL A 196 -7.30 -9.60 8.38
N VAL A 197 -7.27 -10.27 9.52
CA VAL A 197 -8.01 -9.89 10.73
C VAL A 197 -7.44 -8.59 11.30
N ARG A 198 -8.33 -7.59 11.51
CA ARG A 198 -8.01 -6.29 12.13
C ARG A 198 -6.90 -5.49 11.43
N MET A 199 -6.68 -5.81 10.16
CA MET A 199 -5.61 -5.25 9.37
C MET A 199 -6.18 -4.41 8.23
N TYR A 200 -5.59 -3.24 8.03
CA TYR A 200 -5.94 -2.32 6.96
C TYR A 200 -4.74 -2.15 6.04
N LEU A 201 -4.89 -2.49 4.77
CA LEU A 201 -3.83 -2.38 3.78
C LEU A 201 -3.99 -1.09 2.97
N VAL A 202 -2.89 -0.34 2.86
CA VAL A 202 -2.80 0.78 1.93
C VAL A 202 -1.70 0.55 0.90
N SER A 203 -1.98 0.87 -0.35
CA SER A 203 -1.02 0.78 -1.44
C SER A 203 -1.02 2.07 -2.25
N ASP A 204 0.17 2.62 -2.47
CA ASP A 204 0.33 3.84 -3.25
C ASP A 204 0.71 3.52 -4.69
N VAL A 205 -0.20 3.83 -5.62
CA VAL A 205 0.01 3.68 -7.07
C VAL A 205 0.12 5.03 -7.78
N THR A 206 0.20 6.15 -7.04
CA THR A 206 0.37 7.50 -7.61
C THR A 206 1.66 7.64 -8.42
N HIS A 207 2.67 6.86 -8.08
CA HIS A 207 3.97 6.82 -8.75
C HIS A 207 4.16 5.58 -9.65
N ALA A 208 3.11 4.77 -9.86
CA ALA A 208 3.22 3.56 -10.68
C ALA A 208 3.39 3.88 -12.17
N GLY A 209 2.91 5.04 -12.64
CA GLY A 209 2.98 5.43 -14.05
C GLY A 209 1.83 4.91 -14.92
N LEU A 210 0.75 4.40 -14.32
CA LEU A 210 -0.41 3.86 -15.04
C LEU A 210 -1.08 4.90 -15.96
N ARG A 211 -1.15 6.18 -15.54
CA ARG A 211 -1.71 7.27 -16.37
C ARG A 211 -0.81 7.68 -17.54
N ASP A 212 0.49 7.38 -17.47
CA ASP A 212 1.48 7.81 -18.45
C ASP A 212 1.63 6.85 -19.63
N VAL A 213 1.05 5.65 -19.54
CA VAL A 213 1.04 4.68 -20.65
C VAL A 213 0.28 5.27 -21.84
N ASP A 214 0.89 5.19 -23.02
CA ASP A 214 0.34 5.68 -24.29
C ASP A 214 0.47 4.60 -25.37
N PHE A 215 -0.66 4.17 -25.91
CA PHE A 215 -0.77 3.18 -26.99
C PHE A 215 -0.90 3.80 -28.39
N GLY A 216 -0.70 5.11 -28.52
CA GLY A 216 -0.86 5.86 -29.78
C GLY A 216 -2.07 6.80 -29.81
N TRP A 217 -2.88 6.80 -28.74
CA TRP A 217 -4.05 7.69 -28.61
C TRP A 217 -3.88 8.73 -27.49
N GLY A 218 -2.67 8.86 -26.93
CA GLY A 218 -2.36 9.74 -25.82
C GLY A 218 -2.41 9.04 -24.47
N LYS A 219 -2.13 9.82 -23.42
CA LYS A 219 -2.08 9.36 -22.03
C LYS A 219 -3.47 8.99 -21.50
N ALA A 220 -3.51 8.04 -20.57
CA ALA A 220 -4.76 7.64 -19.93
C ALA A 220 -5.32 8.74 -19.01
N VAL A 221 -6.63 8.93 -19.07
CA VAL A 221 -7.37 9.86 -18.18
C VAL A 221 -7.34 9.36 -16.73
N TYR A 222 -7.35 8.03 -16.54
CA TYR A 222 -7.33 7.36 -15.24
C TYR A 222 -6.42 6.14 -15.29
N GLY A 223 -5.73 5.86 -14.18
CA GLY A 223 -4.81 4.73 -14.07
C GLY A 223 -4.72 4.24 -12.63
N GLY A 224 -5.61 3.30 -12.28
CA GLY A 224 -5.70 2.70 -10.94
C GLY A 224 -6.78 1.63 -10.87
N PRO A 225 -7.03 1.02 -9.70
CA PRO A 225 -8.10 0.06 -9.48
C PRO A 225 -9.49 0.60 -9.88
N ALA A 226 -10.40 -0.29 -10.30
CA ALA A 226 -11.73 0.12 -10.78
C ALA A 226 -12.68 0.60 -9.68
N HIS A 227 -12.54 0.09 -8.44
CA HIS A 227 -13.35 0.49 -7.29
C HIS A 227 -12.55 0.36 -5.98
N GLY A 228 -13.10 0.86 -4.86
CA GLY A 228 -12.55 0.63 -3.52
C GLY A 228 -12.80 -0.81 -3.05
N GLY A 229 -12.06 -1.29 -2.05
CA GLY A 229 -12.24 -2.66 -1.54
C GLY A 229 -11.84 -3.77 -2.52
N VAL A 230 -11.04 -3.46 -3.55
CA VAL A 230 -10.47 -4.48 -4.45
C VAL A 230 -9.59 -5.43 -3.66
N GLY A 231 -9.91 -6.72 -3.70
CA GLY A 231 -9.26 -7.77 -2.94
C GLY A 231 -10.26 -8.86 -2.56
N VAL A 232 -9.78 -9.91 -1.89
CA VAL A 232 -10.63 -11.03 -1.44
C VAL A 232 -11.57 -10.61 -0.30
N VAL A 233 -11.19 -9.57 0.46
CA VAL A 233 -11.93 -9.08 1.62
C VAL A 233 -12.33 -7.62 1.39
N PRO A 234 -13.63 -7.32 1.20
CA PRO A 234 -14.13 -5.95 1.13
C PRO A 234 -13.65 -5.09 2.31
N GLY A 235 -13.25 -3.85 2.03
CA GLY A 235 -12.78 -2.90 3.05
C GLY A 235 -11.41 -3.20 3.68
N PHE A 236 -10.73 -4.28 3.27
CA PHE A 236 -9.37 -4.59 3.71
C PHE A 236 -8.33 -3.64 3.12
N ALA A 237 -8.47 -3.30 1.83
CA ALA A 237 -7.46 -2.55 1.09
C ALA A 237 -7.98 -1.20 0.57
N SER A 238 -7.09 -0.22 0.52
CA SER A 238 -7.32 1.07 -0.14
C SER A 238 -6.10 1.49 -0.94
N PHE A 239 -6.35 2.12 -2.08
CA PHE A 239 -5.32 2.51 -3.03
C PHE A 239 -5.29 4.02 -3.18
N TYR A 240 -4.08 4.57 -3.20
CA TYR A 240 -3.85 5.98 -3.48
C TYR A 240 -3.65 6.11 -4.98
N ILE A 241 -4.57 6.81 -5.64
CA ILE A 241 -4.66 6.83 -7.10
C ILE A 241 -4.51 8.28 -7.57
N PRO A 242 -3.65 8.56 -8.56
CA PRO A 242 -3.49 9.92 -9.07
C PRO A 242 -4.76 10.29 -9.84
N PHE A 243 -5.38 11.42 -9.48
CA PHE A 243 -6.68 11.80 -10.01
C PHE A 243 -6.78 13.30 -10.28
N LYS A 244 -7.46 13.66 -11.36
CA LYS A 244 -7.80 15.04 -11.71
C LYS A 244 -9.28 15.24 -11.49
N ASN A 245 -9.66 16.15 -10.59
CA ASN A 245 -11.07 16.41 -10.29
C ASN A 245 -11.76 17.21 -11.42
N ALA A 246 -13.09 17.39 -11.32
CA ALA A 246 -13.88 18.12 -12.32
C ALA A 246 -13.47 19.60 -12.49
N LYS A 247 -12.79 20.19 -11.50
CA LYS A 247 -12.23 21.55 -11.57
C LYS A 247 -10.85 21.60 -12.23
N GLY A 248 -10.33 20.44 -12.63
CA GLY A 248 -9.02 20.29 -13.25
C GLY A 248 -7.84 20.29 -12.27
N GLU A 249 -8.09 20.16 -10.97
CA GLU A 249 -7.05 20.10 -9.94
C GLU A 249 -6.54 18.66 -9.78
N GLU A 250 -5.22 18.51 -9.79
CA GLU A 250 -4.54 17.22 -9.58
C GLU A 250 -4.43 16.92 -8.08
N GLY A 251 -4.73 15.70 -7.70
CA GLY A 251 -4.66 15.22 -6.33
C GLY A 251 -4.65 13.70 -6.25
N ILE A 252 -5.00 13.19 -5.08
CA ILE A 252 -5.07 11.76 -4.80
C ILE A 252 -6.52 11.41 -4.52
N ILE A 253 -7.06 10.42 -5.22
CA ILE A 253 -8.34 9.82 -4.87
C ILE A 253 -8.10 8.51 -4.12
N ILE A 254 -8.85 8.30 -3.04
CA ILE A 254 -8.76 7.11 -2.19
C ILE A 254 -10.16 6.50 -2.08
N PRO A 255 -10.44 5.44 -2.85
CA PRO A 255 -11.67 4.68 -2.72
C PRO A 255 -11.64 3.84 -1.42
N LEU A 256 -12.58 4.11 -0.53
CA LEU A 256 -12.82 3.36 0.71
C LEU A 256 -14.06 2.48 0.56
N CYS A 257 -14.05 1.38 1.30
CA CYS A 257 -15.16 0.44 1.43
C CYS A 257 -15.31 0.14 2.93
N LEU A 258 -16.43 0.53 3.52
CA LEU A 258 -16.73 0.40 4.95
C LEU A 258 -18.21 0.03 5.12
N PRO A 259 -18.63 -0.48 6.28
CA PRO A 259 -20.04 -0.60 6.63
C PRO A 259 -20.77 0.73 6.43
N THR A 260 -22.04 0.68 6.04
CA THR A 260 -22.87 1.89 5.86
C THR A 260 -22.78 2.82 7.07
N GLN A 261 -22.99 2.28 8.28
CA GLN A 261 -22.92 3.06 9.52
C GLN A 261 -21.54 3.66 9.81
N ALA A 262 -20.46 3.03 9.35
CA ALA A 262 -19.10 3.53 9.54
C ALA A 262 -18.68 4.53 8.44
N MET A 263 -19.40 4.58 7.33
CA MET A 263 -19.13 5.50 6.23
C MET A 263 -19.83 6.85 6.40
N GLU A 264 -21.02 6.86 7.03
CA GLU A 264 -21.81 8.07 7.36
C GLU A 264 -21.17 8.91 8.47
#